data_AF-A0A2D7ILE1-F1
#
_entry.id   AF-A0A2D7ILE1-F1
#
_cell.length_a   1.000
_cell.length_b   1.000
_cell.length_c   1.000
_cell.angle_alpha   90.00
_cell.angle_beta   90.00
_cell.angle_gamma   90.00
#
_symmetry.space_group_name_H-M   'P 1'
#
loop_
_entity.id
_entity.type
_entity.pdbx_description
1 polymer ?
#
loop_
_entity_poly.entity_id
_entity_poly.type
_entity_poly.pdbx_seq_one_letter_code
_entity_poly.pdbx_strand_id
1 'polypeptide(L)' 'MENNISYDGGFKFKPDYKWPEKGAVQACPRCNEQLELIENRKTYFGKPWWCVPCQWQFSEEDLVKAKEDSLEEE' A
#
# COMPACT_ATOMS: atom_id res chain seq x y z
N MET A 1 -29.63 -27.39 18.33
CA MET A 1 -29.53 -26.75 17.01
C MET A 1 -28.12 -26.21 16.90
N GLU A 2 -27.29 -26.91 16.16
CA GLU A 2 -25.87 -26.65 16.01
C GLU A 2 -25.73 -25.30 15.28
N ASN A 3 -25.12 -24.33 15.97
CA ASN A 3 -24.82 -23.03 15.40
C ASN A 3 -23.82 -23.23 14.27
N ASN A 4 -24.36 -23.34 13.06
CA ASN A 4 -23.63 -23.32 11.82
C ASN A 4 -22.95 -21.96 11.76
N ILE A 5 -21.66 -21.92 12.07
CA ILE A 5 -20.78 -20.78 11.83
C ILE A 5 -20.80 -20.60 10.31
N SER A 6 -21.72 -19.76 9.83
CA SER A 6 -21.79 -19.31 8.46
C SER A 6 -20.41 -18.77 8.12
N TYR A 7 -19.73 -19.46 7.21
CA TYR A 7 -18.49 -19.04 6.59
C TYR A 7 -18.80 -17.78 5.77
N ASP A 8 -18.99 -16.66 6.46
CA ASP A 8 -19.13 -15.34 5.86
C ASP A 8 -17.76 -15.02 5.26
N GLY A 9 -17.64 -15.27 3.96
CA GLY A 9 -16.41 -15.13 3.21
C GLY A 9 -15.89 -13.71 3.41
N GLY A 10 -14.99 -13.57 4.38
CA GLY A 10 -14.56 -12.29 4.93
C GLY A 10 -14.32 -11.32 3.81
N PHE A 11 -15.21 -10.34 3.69
CA PHE A 11 -15.10 -9.25 2.73
C PHE A 11 -13.69 -8.71 2.94
N LYS A 12 -12.76 -9.02 2.03
CA LYS A 12 -11.41 -8.47 2.06
C LYS A 12 -11.59 -6.99 1.83
N PHE A 13 -11.74 -6.25 2.93
CA PHE A 13 -12.01 -4.84 2.91
C PHE A 13 -10.80 -4.22 2.24
N LYS A 14 -10.97 -3.78 1.00
CA LYS A 14 -9.95 -3.01 0.33
C LYS A 14 -9.89 -1.71 1.11
N PRO A 15 -8.81 -1.45 1.85
CA PRO A 15 -8.72 -0.20 2.59
C PRO A 15 -8.80 0.93 1.56
N ASP A 16 -9.40 2.06 1.94
CA ASP A 16 -9.64 3.21 1.06
C ASP A 16 -8.32 3.96 0.80
N TYR A 17 -7.34 3.25 0.25
CA TYR A 17 -6.03 3.81 -0.08
C TYR A 17 -6.18 4.69 -1.31
N LYS A 18 -5.64 5.90 -1.21
CA LYS A 18 -5.44 6.74 -2.39
C LYS A 18 -4.52 6.02 -3.36
N TRP A 19 -5.07 5.74 -4.53
CA TRP A 19 -4.29 5.20 -5.63
C TRP A 19 -3.73 6.38 -6.42
N PRO A 20 -2.41 6.48 -6.57
CA PRO A 20 -1.81 7.59 -7.29
C PRO A 20 -2.10 7.46 -8.80
N GLU A 21 -1.90 8.56 -9.52
CA GLU A 21 -2.13 8.61 -10.96
C GLU A 21 -1.23 7.62 -11.72
N LYS A 22 -1.73 7.12 -12.86
CA LYS A 22 -0.92 6.25 -13.75
C LYS A 22 0.31 7.04 -14.23
N GLY A 23 1.48 6.61 -13.80
CA GLY A 23 2.76 7.26 -14.11
C GLY A 23 3.35 8.06 -12.95
N ALA A 24 2.71 8.07 -11.78
CA ALA A 24 3.33 8.57 -10.58
C ALA A 24 4.61 7.79 -10.28
N VAL A 25 5.63 8.49 -9.79
CA VAL A 25 6.91 7.92 -9.39
C VAL A 25 7.16 8.27 -7.92
N GLN A 26 7.52 7.27 -7.12
CA GLN A 26 7.97 7.47 -5.76
C GLN A 26 9.25 6.69 -5.49
N ALA A 27 10.02 7.18 -4.52
CA ALA A 27 11.22 6.51 -4.04
C ALA A 27 10.92 5.75 -2.74
N CYS A 28 11.53 4.59 -2.57
CA CYS A 28 11.40 3.80 -1.36
C CYS A 28 12.09 4.53 -0.19
N PRO A 29 11.42 4.78 0.93
CA PRO A 29 12.02 5.49 2.06
C PRO A 29 13.13 4.68 2.75
N ARG A 30 13.28 3.38 2.43
CA ARG A 30 14.28 2.50 3.06
C ARG A 30 15.55 2.30 2.24
N CYS A 31 15.41 2.13 0.93
CA CYS A 31 16.54 1.86 0.03
C CYS A 31 16.75 2.96 -1.02
N ASN A 32 15.88 3.97 -1.04
CA ASN A 32 15.89 5.07 -1.99
C ASN A 32 15.70 4.68 -3.47
N GLU A 33 15.35 3.41 -3.75
CA GLU A 33 15.08 2.89 -5.09
C GLU A 33 13.69 3.35 -5.60
N GLN A 34 13.53 3.41 -6.92
CA GLN A 34 12.23 3.68 -7.55
C GLN A 34 11.20 2.58 -7.23
N LEU A 35 10.03 2.99 -6.72
CA LEU A 35 8.89 2.11 -6.47
C LEU A 35 8.12 1.84 -7.76
N GLU A 36 7.70 0.59 -7.95
CA GLU A 36 6.77 0.21 -9.01
C GLU A 36 5.34 0.52 -8.60
N LEU A 37 4.64 1.27 -9.45
CA LEU A 37 3.22 1.53 -9.26
C LEU A 37 2.39 0.33 -9.74
N ILE A 38 1.74 -0.34 -8.81
CA ILE A 38 0.79 -1.40 -9.10
C ILE A 38 -0.50 -0.78 -9.65
N GLU A 39 -1.06 -1.40 -10.68
CA GLU A 39 -2.32 -0.96 -11.26
C GLU A 39 -3.49 -1.16 -10.28
N ASN A 40 -4.40 -0.18 -10.22
CA ASN A 40 -5.58 -0.20 -9.35
C ASN A 40 -6.61 -1.25 -9.80
N ARG A 41 -6.31 -2.53 -9.54
CA ARG A 41 -7.18 -3.65 -9.89
C ARG A 41 -8.17 -3.91 -8.76
N LYS A 42 -9.42 -4.24 -9.11
CA LYS A 42 -10.46 -4.63 -8.13
C LYS A 42 -10.12 -5.92 -7.38
N THR A 43 -9.29 -6.77 -7.99
CA THR A 43 -8.83 -8.04 -7.41
C THR A 43 -7.55 -7.90 -6.59
N TYR A 44 -6.96 -6.71 -6.56
CA TYR A 44 -5.73 -6.45 -5.82
C TYR A 44 -6.06 -5.71 -4.51
N PHE A 45 -5.66 -6.32 -3.40
CA PHE A 45 -5.96 -5.88 -2.03
C PHE A 45 -4.71 -5.34 -1.30
N GLY A 46 -3.60 -5.16 -2.01
CA GLY A 46 -2.36 -4.60 -1.48
C GLY A 46 -2.30 -3.08 -1.59
N LYS A 47 -1.15 -2.51 -1.21
CA LYS A 47 -0.87 -1.08 -1.37
C LYS A 47 -0.39 -0.78 -2.80
N PRO A 48 -0.55 0.48 -3.29
CA PRO A 48 -0.24 0.84 -4.67
C PRO A 48 1.25 0.79 -5.02
N TRP A 49 2.15 1.04 -4.06
CA TRP A 49 3.59 1.07 -4.35
C TRP A 49 4.26 -0.22 -3.95
N TRP A 50 5.01 -0.80 -4.87
CA TRP A 50 5.79 -2.02 -4.67
C TRP A 50 7.28 -1.73 -4.81
N CYS A 51 8.06 -2.14 -3.82
CA CYS A 51 9.51 -2.07 -3.87
C CYS A 51 10.08 -3.45 -4.16
N VAL A 52 10.66 -3.67 -5.34
CA VAL A 52 11.30 -4.95 -5.70
C VAL A 52 12.47 -5.31 -4.77
N PRO A 53 13.47 -4.43 -4.53
CA PRO A 53 14.61 -4.83 -3.69
C PRO A 53 14.22 -5.05 -2.22
N CYS A 54 13.27 -4.26 -1.69
CA CYS A 54 12.81 -4.45 -0.32
C CYS A 54 11.74 -5.53 -0.19
N GLN A 55 11.09 -5.93 -1.28
CA GLN A 55 9.87 -6.76 -1.28
C GLN A 55 8.78 -6.20 -0.35
N TRP A 56 8.64 -4.88 -0.34
CA TRP A 56 7.74 -4.15 0.57
C TRP A 56 6.72 -3.33 -0.19
N GLN A 57 5.55 -3.18 0.44
CA GLN A 57 4.41 -2.43 -0.09
C GLN A 57 4.20 -1.14 0.69
N PHE A 58 4.05 -0.03 -0.02
CA PHE A 58 3.84 1.29 0.55
C PHE A 58 2.57 1.94 0.01
N SER A 59 1.88 2.70 0.85
CA SER A 59 0.76 3.55 0.46
C SER A 59 1.26 4.99 0.36
N GLU A 60 0.52 5.87 -0.31
CA GLU A 60 0.91 7.29 -0.37
C GLU A 60 1.11 7.88 1.03
N GLU A 61 0.23 7.54 1.98
CA GLU A 61 0.33 7.97 3.37
C GLU A 61 1.62 7.48 4.05
N ASP A 62 2.05 6.24 3.75
CA ASP A 62 3.29 5.65 4.30
C ASP A 62 4.51 6.44 3.83
N LEU A 63 4.52 6.81 2.54
CA LEU A 63 5.59 7.57 1.92
C LEU A 63 5.60 9.03 2.36
N VAL A 64 4.43 9.63 2.55
CA VAL A 64 4.30 10.99 3.09
C VAL A 64 4.79 11.00 4.53
N LYS A 65 4.32 10.08 5.37
CA LYS A 65 4.74 10.00 6.77
C LYS A 65 6.24 9.76 6.90
N ALA A 66 6.82 8.91 6.06
CA ALA A 66 8.27 8.67 6.05
C ALA A 66 9.07 9.93 5.65
N LYS A 67 8.51 10.79 4.81
CA LYS A 67 9.14 12.09 4.46
C LYS A 67 8.98 13.12 5.58
N GLU A 68 7.82 13.16 6.22
CA GLU A 68 7.54 14.07 7.34
C GLU A 68 8.43 13.74 8.55
N ASP A 69 8.59 12.46 8.88
CA ASP A 69 9.49 11.98 9.94
C ASP A 69 10.94 12.41 9.70
N SER A 70 11.36 12.52 8.43
CA SER A 70 12.70 13.02 8.07
C SER A 70 12.84 14.55 8.09
N LEU A 71 11.74 15.29 8.22
CA LEU A 71 11.69 16.76 8.17
C LEU A 71 11.49 17.42 9.55
N GLU A 72 10.93 16.70 10.53
CA GLU A 72 10.72 17.20 11.89
C GLU A 72 11.99 17.25 12.77
N GLU A 73 13.15 16.89 12.22
CA GLU A 73 14.46 16.99 12.91
C GLU A 73 15.24 18.31 12.64
N GLU A 74 14.66 19.31 11.97
CA GLU A 74 15.30 20.64 11.74
C GLU A 74 14.79 21.77 12.65
#